data_AF-A0A556QK55-F1
#
_entry.id   AF-A0A556QK55-F1
#
_cell.length_a   1.000
_cell.length_b   1.000
_cell.length_c   1.000
_cell.angle_alpha   90.00
_cell.angle_beta   90.00
_cell.angle_gamma   90.00
#
_symmetry.space_group_name_H-M   'P 1'
#
loop_
_entity.id
_entity.type
_entity.pdbx_description
1 polymer ?
#
loop_
_entity_poly.entity_id
_entity_poly.type
_entity_poly.pdbx_seq_one_letter_code
_entity_poly.pdbx_strand_id
1 'polypeptide(L)'
;MKFIATLFTLIVFTCQLIGHDLSLTDGRTLKNVKLRSMDASGITVIHDDGGDYVDYLTMTETDRTTFGYIQSRYEEVVLRQKQRQEEAARSAAAAKTASAQQPKPVSTTPSPQSSYSAPAYSSQCAATTKKGARCKRTAAAGSAYCWQHQ
;
A
#
# COMPACT_ATOMS: atom_id res chain seq x y z
N MET A 1 -23.78 52.74 18.71
CA MET A 1 -24.64 52.62 17.50
C MET A 1 -23.76 53.00 16.31
N LYS A 2 -23.27 52.09 15.45
CA LYS A 2 -24.01 51.20 14.54
C LYS A 2 -23.10 50.05 14.09
N PHE A 3 -23.55 48.81 14.32
CA PHE A 3 -23.07 47.61 13.63
C PHE A 3 -23.83 47.53 12.30
N ILE A 4 -23.16 47.55 11.15
CA ILE A 4 -23.83 47.37 9.86
C ILE A 4 -23.04 46.39 8.99
N ALA A 5 -23.70 45.25 8.78
CA ALA A 5 -23.74 44.40 7.59
C ALA A 5 -22.47 43.67 7.16
N THR A 6 -22.22 42.57 7.85
CA THR A 6 -21.64 41.34 7.27
C THR A 6 -22.52 40.88 6.11
N LEU A 7 -22.22 41.33 4.88
CA LEU A 7 -22.76 40.74 3.66
C LEU A 7 -21.95 39.47 3.38
N PHE A 8 -22.32 38.38 4.06
CA PHE A 8 -21.78 37.05 3.80
C PHE A 8 -22.44 36.55 2.51
N THR A 9 -21.89 36.97 1.38
CA THR A 9 -22.31 36.54 0.05
C THR A 9 -22.07 35.05 -0.03
N LEU A 10 -23.17 34.32 0.11
CA LEU A 10 -23.29 32.89 -0.09
C LEU A 10 -22.95 32.61 -1.56
N ILE A 11 -21.67 32.34 -1.85
CA ILE A 11 -21.22 31.87 -3.16
C ILE A 11 -21.80 30.47 -3.31
N VAL A 12 -22.96 30.43 -3.98
CA VAL A 12 -23.55 29.21 -4.51
C VAL A 12 -22.53 28.65 -5.50
N PHE A 13 -21.77 27.67 -5.04
CA PHE A 13 -20.86 26.87 -5.85
C PHE A 13 -21.73 26.05 -6.82
N THR A 14 -22.01 26.64 -7.98
CA THR A 14 -22.61 25.97 -9.13
C THR A 14 -21.65 24.90 -9.62
N CYS A 15 -21.73 23.72 -8.97
CA CYS A 15 -21.19 22.49 -9.52
C CYS A 15 -21.91 22.21 -10.85
N GLN A 16 -21.16 21.92 -11.92
CA GLN A 16 -21.29 20.69 -12.73
C GLN A 16 -20.64 20.84 -14.14
N LEU A 17 -19.71 19.93 -14.43
CA LEU A 17 -19.54 19.21 -15.72
C LEU A 17 -18.74 19.81 -16.89
N ILE A 18 -17.75 20.66 -16.64
CA ILE A 18 -16.66 20.82 -17.62
C ILE A 18 -15.44 20.16 -17.00
N GLY A 19 -14.90 19.12 -17.64
CA GLY A 19 -13.64 18.54 -17.20
C GLY A 19 -12.60 19.66 -17.19
N HIS A 20 -12.13 20.02 -16.01
CA HIS A 20 -11.15 21.09 -15.85
C HIS A 20 -9.79 20.55 -16.23
N ASP A 21 -9.02 21.30 -17.01
CA ASP A 21 -7.65 20.91 -17.33
C ASP A 21 -6.76 21.29 -16.13
N LEU A 22 -6.05 20.31 -15.59
CA LEU A 22 -5.17 20.51 -14.45
C LEU A 22 -3.73 20.70 -14.93
N SER A 23 -3.12 21.83 -14.57
CA SER A 23 -1.73 22.12 -14.90
C SER A 23 -0.81 21.79 -13.72
N LEU A 24 0.23 21.03 -13.99
CA LEU A 24 1.26 20.67 -13.02
C LEU A 24 2.48 21.60 -13.17
N THR A 25 3.25 21.73 -12.08
CA THR A 25 4.47 22.56 -12.01
C THR A 25 5.61 22.00 -12.87
N ASP A 26 5.54 20.74 -13.28
CA ASP A 26 6.46 20.11 -14.22
C ASP A 26 6.12 20.40 -15.69
N GLY A 27 5.07 21.18 -15.95
CA GLY A 27 4.61 21.55 -17.30
C GLY A 27 3.68 20.53 -17.95
N ARG A 28 3.31 19.45 -17.25
CA ARG A 28 2.26 18.52 -17.74
C ARG A 28 0.88 19.13 -17.51
N THR A 29 -0.04 18.83 -18.44
CA THR A 29 -1.45 19.19 -18.30
C THR A 29 -2.29 17.93 -18.41
N LEU A 30 -3.05 17.63 -17.36
CA LEU A 30 -4.05 16.56 -17.39
C LEU A 30 -5.34 17.14 -17.95
N LYS A 31 -5.91 16.51 -18.97
CA LYS A 31 -7.13 17.00 -19.62
C LYS A 31 -8.37 16.32 -19.09
N ASN A 32 -9.51 17.03 -19.13
CA ASN A 32 -10.81 16.48 -18.76
C ASN A 32 -10.84 15.86 -17.35
N VAL A 33 -10.18 16.51 -16.39
CA VAL A 33 -9.91 15.95 -15.08
C VAL A 33 -11.20 15.83 -14.27
N LYS A 34 -11.44 14.64 -13.74
CA LYS A 34 -12.53 14.33 -12.81
C LYS A 34 -11.94 13.92 -11.47
N LEU A 35 -12.33 14.62 -10.41
CA LEU A 35 -11.91 14.27 -9.06
C LEU A 35 -12.55 12.93 -8.64
N ARG A 36 -11.72 11.97 -8.22
CA ARG A 36 -12.14 10.68 -7.69
C ARG A 36 -12.12 10.65 -6.17
N SER A 37 -11.05 11.14 -5.58
CA SER A 37 -10.91 11.25 -4.12
C SER A 37 -9.90 12.34 -3.76
N MET A 38 -9.99 12.82 -2.54
CA MET A 38 -9.14 13.88 -2.01
C MET A 38 -8.70 13.50 -0.61
N ASP A 39 -7.42 13.71 -0.32
CA ASP A 39 -6.85 13.53 1.00
C ASP A 39 -6.00 14.76 1.39
N ALA A 40 -5.34 14.66 2.55
CA ALA A 40 -4.54 15.76 3.09
C ALA A 40 -3.20 15.96 2.35
N SER A 41 -2.75 14.99 1.56
CA SER A 41 -1.52 15.06 0.77
C SER A 41 -1.74 15.38 -0.71
N GLY A 42 -2.93 15.13 -1.25
CA GLY A 42 -3.22 15.36 -2.66
C GLY A 42 -4.61 14.93 -3.08
N ILE A 43 -4.75 14.75 -4.40
CA ILE A 43 -6.00 14.33 -5.03
C ILE A 43 -5.76 13.14 -5.95
N THR A 44 -6.74 12.25 -6.01
CA THR A 44 -6.82 11.23 -7.05
C THR A 44 -7.79 11.71 -8.11
N VAL A 45 -7.34 11.71 -9.35
CA VAL A 45 -8.09 12.20 -10.50
C VAL A 45 -8.18 11.15 -11.59
N ILE A 46 -9.22 11.23 -12.41
CA ILE A 46 -9.39 10.47 -13.64
C ILE A 46 -9.36 11.47 -14.79
N HIS A 47 -8.47 11.25 -15.74
CA HIS A 47 -8.30 12.02 -16.98
C HIS A 47 -8.32 11.07 -18.18
N ASP A 48 -8.13 11.60 -19.38
CA ASP A 48 -8.27 10.82 -20.62
C ASP A 48 -7.30 9.64 -20.73
N ASP A 49 -6.09 9.74 -20.15
CA ASP A 49 -5.07 8.67 -20.19
C ASP A 49 -5.16 7.71 -19.00
N GLY A 50 -6.07 7.96 -18.05
CA GLY A 50 -6.31 7.08 -16.90
C GLY A 50 -6.48 7.78 -15.57
N GLY A 51 -6.24 7.04 -14.49
CA GLY A 51 -6.32 7.56 -13.13
C GLY A 51 -4.95 7.84 -12.55
N ASP A 52 -4.74 9.05 -12.01
CA ASP A 52 -3.48 9.46 -11.37
C ASP A 52 -3.71 10.01 -9.97
N TYR A 53 -2.66 9.90 -9.15
CA TYR A 53 -2.55 10.63 -7.89
C TYR A 53 -1.66 11.86 -8.11
N VAL A 54 -2.18 13.03 -7.77
CA VAL A 54 -1.50 14.31 -7.91
C VAL A 54 -1.29 14.93 -6.54
N ASP A 55 -0.03 15.19 -6.20
CA ASP A 55 0.35 15.89 -4.97
C ASP A 55 0.05 17.39 -5.11
N TYR A 56 -0.50 18.01 -4.07
CA TYR A 56 -0.80 19.43 -4.09
C TYR A 56 0.39 20.30 -4.48
N LEU A 57 1.61 19.98 -4.03
CA LEU A 57 2.80 20.78 -4.35
C LEU A 57 3.22 20.69 -5.81
N THR A 58 2.72 19.70 -6.54
CA THR A 58 2.95 19.57 -7.99
C THR A 58 1.92 20.34 -8.80
N MET A 59 0.96 21.01 -8.17
CA MET A 59 -0.11 21.76 -8.83
C MET A 59 0.14 23.27 -8.73
N THR A 60 -0.52 24.05 -9.60
CA THR A 60 -0.51 25.50 -9.49
C THR A 60 -1.15 25.96 -8.16
N GLU A 61 -0.84 27.19 -7.71
CA GLU A 61 -1.49 27.76 -6.51
C GLU A 61 -3.01 27.90 -6.65
N THR A 62 -3.47 28.27 -7.85
CA THR A 62 -4.89 28.36 -8.18
C THR A 62 -5.58 27.00 -8.05
N ASP A 63 -4.98 25.94 -8.59
CA ASP A 63 -5.60 24.61 -8.49
C ASP A 63 -5.52 24.07 -7.05
N ARG A 64 -4.41 24.28 -6.33
CA ARG A 64 -4.29 23.91 -4.91
C ARG A 64 -5.45 24.44 -4.07
N THR A 65 -5.74 25.73 -4.19
CA THR A 65 -6.84 26.36 -3.44
C THR A 65 -8.20 25.83 -3.87
N THR A 66 -8.38 25.58 -5.17
CA THR A 66 -9.62 25.00 -5.73
C THR A 66 -9.89 23.61 -5.16
N PHE A 67 -8.86 22.79 -5.00
CA PHE A 67 -8.96 21.45 -4.44
C PHE A 67 -8.75 21.41 -2.91
N GLY A 68 -8.97 22.54 -2.21
CA GLY A 68 -9.02 22.53 -0.74
C GLY A 68 -7.69 22.22 -0.06
N TYR A 69 -6.55 22.56 -0.68
CA TYR A 69 -5.24 22.48 -0.04
C TYR A 69 -5.21 23.28 1.27
N ILE A 70 -4.95 22.58 2.37
CA ILE A 70 -4.71 23.20 3.68
C ILE A 70 -3.27 22.90 4.07
N GLN A 71 -2.42 23.94 4.03
CA GLN A 71 -0.97 23.82 4.28
C GLN A 71 -0.65 23.08 5.59
N SER A 72 -1.34 23.40 6.68
CA SER A 72 -1.09 22.75 7.97
C SER A 72 -1.43 21.25 7.97
N ARG A 73 -2.47 20.83 7.24
CA ARG A 73 -2.83 19.41 7.10
C ARG A 73 -1.80 18.66 6.26
N TYR A 74 -1.32 19.29 5.20
CA TYR A 74 -0.27 18.74 4.35
C TYR A 74 1.04 18.55 5.14
N GLU A 75 1.47 19.59 5.86
CA GLU A 75 2.68 19.55 6.70
C GLU A 75 2.60 18.46 7.78
N GLU A 76 1.44 18.26 8.41
CA GLU A 76 1.22 17.18 9.38
C GLU A 76 1.45 15.80 8.75
N VAL A 77 0.92 15.55 7.54
CA VAL A 77 1.10 14.28 6.82
C VAL A 77 2.57 14.05 6.48
N VAL A 78 3.25 15.09 5.96
CA VAL A 78 4.68 15.01 5.61
C VAL A 78 5.53 14.71 6.84
N LEU A 79 5.30 15.39 7.96
CA LEU A 79 6.01 15.14 9.22
C LEU A 79 5.76 13.71 9.72
N ARG A 80 4.51 13.23 9.67
CA ARG A 80 4.17 11.86 10.07
C ARG A 80 4.83 10.82 9.18
N GLN A 81 4.90 11.04 7.87
CA GLN A 81 5.61 10.17 6.93
C GLN A 81 7.11 10.13 7.24
N LYS A 82 7.73 11.29 7.48
CA LYS A 82 9.15 11.40 7.85
C LYS A 82 9.46 10.65 9.14
N GLN A 83 8.66 10.83 10.20
CA GLN A 83 8.82 10.12 11.47
C GLN A 83 8.74 8.60 11.29
N ARG A 84 7.76 8.11 10.53
CA ARG A 84 7.65 6.67 10.22
C ARG A 84 8.84 6.15 9.44
N GLN A 85 9.36 6.92 8.49
CA GLN A 85 10.56 6.53 7.73
C GLN A 85 11.79 6.48 8.64
N GLU A 86 11.97 7.45 9.53
CA GLU A 86 13.08 7.47 10.49
C GLU A 86 12.98 6.34 11.52
N GLU A 87 11.78 6.03 12.00
CA GLU A 87 11.53 4.87 12.87
C GLU A 87 11.77 3.55 12.13
N ALA A 88 11.27 3.41 10.90
CA ALA A 88 11.52 2.24 10.05
C ALA A 88 13.01 2.08 9.71
N ALA A 89 13.73 3.17 9.47
CA ALA A 89 15.17 3.16 9.25
C ALA A 89 15.92 2.74 10.52
N ARG A 90 15.52 3.26 11.69
CA ARG A 90 16.09 2.88 12.99
C ARG A 90 15.81 1.41 13.32
N SER A 91 14.60 0.92 13.12
CA SER A 91 14.26 -0.48 13.35
C SER A 91 14.93 -1.42 12.35
N ALA A 92 15.05 -1.02 11.08
CA ALA A 92 15.83 -1.77 10.09
C ALA A 92 17.33 -1.79 10.44
N ALA A 93 17.90 -0.69 10.95
CA ALA A 93 19.27 -0.65 11.43
C ALA A 93 19.47 -1.56 12.66
N ALA A 94 18.56 -1.51 13.64
CA ALA A 94 18.59 -2.38 14.80
C ALA A 94 18.46 -3.86 14.43
N ALA A 95 17.58 -4.20 13.49
CA ALA A 95 17.41 -5.57 12.98
C ALA A 95 18.69 -6.09 12.27
N LYS A 96 19.38 -5.23 11.50
CA LYS A 96 20.67 -5.58 10.88
C LYS A 96 21.73 -5.90 11.94
N THR A 97 21.80 -5.13 13.03
CA THR A 97 22.73 -5.38 14.14
C THR A 97 22.36 -6.65 14.92
N ALA A 98 21.07 -6.90 15.15
CA ALA A 98 20.59 -8.11 15.82
C ALA A 98 20.82 -9.39 14.99
N SER A 99 20.69 -9.30 13.66
CA SER A 99 20.95 -10.43 12.77
C SER A 99 22.43 -10.83 12.68
N ALA A 100 23.36 -9.94 13.05
CA ALA A 100 24.80 -10.24 13.10
C ALA A 100 25.22 -11.01 14.37
N GLN A 101 24.36 -11.06 15.39
CA GLN A 101 24.57 -11.81 16.62
C GLN A 101 23.81 -13.12 16.67
N GLN A 102 23.15 -13.54 15.57
CA GLN A 102 22.53 -14.85 15.52
C GLN A 102 23.65 -15.90 15.60
N PRO A 103 23.82 -16.62 16.72
CA PRO A 103 24.80 -17.68 16.78
C PRO A 103 24.42 -18.67 15.67
N LYS A 104 25.41 -19.07 14.86
CA LYS A 104 25.28 -20.20 13.94
C LYS A 104 24.51 -21.30 14.69
N PRO A 105 23.42 -21.87 14.15
CA PRO A 105 22.77 -23.00 14.79
C PRO A 105 23.83 -24.09 14.95
N VAL A 106 24.30 -24.26 16.18
CA VAL A 106 25.21 -25.34 16.56
C VAL A 106 24.38 -26.61 16.36
N SER A 107 24.70 -27.29 15.27
CA SER A 107 24.21 -28.62 14.96
C SER A 107 24.88 -29.60 15.93
N THR A 108 24.37 -29.70 17.15
CA THR A 108 24.65 -30.82 18.05
C THR A 108 23.38 -31.60 18.28
N THR A 109 23.19 -32.60 17.43
CA THR A 109 22.32 -33.74 17.71
C THR A 109 23.17 -34.83 18.38
N PRO A 110 22.97 -35.13 19.67
CA PRO A 110 23.03 -36.50 20.15
C PRO A 110 21.64 -37.11 19.99
N SER A 111 21.55 -38.08 19.08
CA SER A 111 20.52 -39.11 19.12
C SER A 111 20.59 -39.80 20.49
N PRO A 112 19.44 -40.00 21.15
CA PRO A 112 18.98 -41.38 21.22
C PRO A 112 17.49 -41.51 20.91
N GLN A 113 17.23 -42.59 20.19
CA GLN A 113 15.95 -43.14 19.79
C GLN A 113 14.98 -43.18 20.98
N SER A 114 13.82 -42.55 20.83
CA SER A 114 12.62 -42.96 21.56
C SER A 114 11.42 -42.95 20.62
N SER A 115 10.80 -44.11 20.56
CA SER A 115 9.65 -44.49 19.78
C SER A 115 8.43 -43.66 20.15
N TYR A 116 8.00 -42.79 19.25
CA TYR A 116 6.61 -42.39 19.13
C TYR A 116 6.31 -42.19 17.64
N SER A 117 5.58 -43.14 17.05
CA SER A 117 5.02 -43.01 15.70
C SER A 117 4.01 -41.86 15.69
N ALA A 118 4.50 -40.63 15.49
CA ALA A 118 3.67 -39.50 15.13
C ALA A 118 3.26 -39.66 13.65
N PRO A 119 1.98 -39.46 13.27
CA PRO A 119 1.55 -39.62 11.90
C PRO A 119 2.34 -38.67 11.00
N ALA A 120 2.89 -39.24 9.94
CA ALA A 120 3.78 -38.60 9.00
C ALA A 120 3.30 -37.20 8.62
N TYR A 121 4.19 -36.21 8.80
CA TYR A 121 4.11 -34.91 8.17
C TYR A 121 3.57 -35.07 6.76
N SER A 122 2.47 -34.36 6.48
CA SER A 122 1.69 -34.49 5.27
C SER A 122 2.57 -34.17 4.05
N SER A 123 3.14 -35.23 3.48
CA SER A 123 4.08 -35.12 2.36
C SER A 123 3.34 -34.67 1.10
N GLN A 124 4.04 -34.00 0.20
CA GLN A 124 3.47 -33.60 -1.09
C GLN A 124 3.03 -34.85 -1.88
N CYS A 125 1.87 -34.76 -2.55
CA CYS A 125 1.28 -35.83 -3.36
C CYS A 125 2.28 -36.45 -4.33
N ALA A 126 2.29 -37.78 -4.39
CA ALA A 126 3.19 -38.58 -5.21
C ALA A 126 2.84 -38.64 -6.70
N ALA A 127 1.63 -38.22 -7.08
CA ALA A 127 1.20 -38.28 -8.48
C ALA A 127 1.96 -37.29 -9.36
N THR A 128 2.19 -37.70 -10.61
CA THR A 128 2.73 -36.86 -11.67
C THR A 128 1.58 -36.38 -12.55
N THR A 129 1.54 -35.09 -12.84
CA THR A 129 0.56 -34.49 -13.76
C THR A 129 0.80 -34.98 -15.20
N LYS A 130 -0.21 -34.84 -16.08
CA LYS A 130 -0.05 -35.14 -17.52
C LYS A 130 1.12 -34.38 -18.19
N LYS A 131 1.55 -33.26 -17.59
CA LYS A 131 2.69 -32.45 -18.03
C LYS A 131 4.05 -32.93 -17.47
N GLY A 132 4.09 -34.04 -16.74
CA GLY A 132 5.33 -34.61 -16.19
C GLY A 132 5.80 -34.02 -14.85
N ALA A 133 5.12 -33.00 -14.31
CA ALA A 133 5.48 -32.39 -13.03
C ALA A 133 4.76 -33.05 -11.85
N ARG A 134 5.42 -33.17 -10.69
CA ARG A 134 4.82 -33.69 -9.45
C ARG A 134 3.68 -32.79 -8.95
N CYS A 135 2.58 -33.38 -8.51
CA CYS A 135 1.42 -32.65 -8.01
C CYS A 135 1.82 -31.79 -6.80
N LYS A 136 1.49 -30.50 -6.82
CA LYS A 136 1.82 -29.54 -5.74
C LYS A 136 0.95 -29.67 -4.49
N ARG A 137 -0.10 -30.49 -4.53
CA ARG A 137 -1.03 -30.65 -3.42
C ARG A 137 -0.45 -31.57 -2.35
N THR A 138 -0.81 -31.32 -1.11
CA THR A 138 -0.49 -32.19 0.02
C THR A 138 -1.23 -33.53 -0.08
N ALA A 139 -0.57 -34.63 0.26
CA ALA A 139 -1.18 -35.95 0.32
C ALA A 139 -2.21 -36.01 1.46
N ALA A 140 -3.26 -36.81 1.26
CA ALA A 140 -4.25 -37.05 2.30
C ALA A 140 -3.60 -37.83 3.46
N ALA A 141 -4.12 -37.64 4.68
CA ALA A 141 -3.61 -38.36 5.85
C ALA A 141 -3.67 -39.88 5.61
N GLY A 142 -2.54 -40.56 5.76
CA GLY A 142 -2.43 -42.01 5.51
C GLY A 142 -2.36 -42.42 4.03
N SER A 143 -2.29 -41.47 3.08
CA SER A 143 -2.11 -41.76 1.65
C SER A 143 -0.87 -41.06 1.10
N ALA A 144 -0.30 -41.63 0.02
CA ALA A 144 0.73 -40.97 -0.79
C ALA A 144 0.12 -39.94 -1.78
N TYR A 145 -1.19 -39.94 -1.95
CA TYR A 145 -1.89 -39.13 -2.96
C TYR A 145 -2.83 -38.11 -2.33
N CYS A 146 -3.05 -36.99 -3.04
CA CYS A 146 -4.05 -36.01 -2.65
C CYS A 146 -5.46 -36.47 -3.06
N TRP A 147 -6.50 -35.80 -2.56
CA TRP A 147 -7.90 -36.10 -2.86
C TRP A 147 -8.28 -36.08 -4.36
N GLN A 148 -7.44 -35.49 -5.23
CA GLN A 148 -7.64 -35.54 -6.69
C GLN A 148 -6.97 -36.75 -7.37
N HIS A 149 -6.11 -37.46 -6.65
CA HIS A 149 -5.32 -38.58 -7.16
C HIS A 149 -5.46 -39.82 -6.25
N GLN A 150 -6.50 -39.87 -5.41
CA GLN A 150 -6.87 -41.09 -4.69
C GLN A 150 -7.39 -42.15 -5.66
#